data_AF-A0A1I8C370-F1
#
_entry.id   AF-A0A1I8C370-F1
#
_cell.length_a   1.000
_cell.length_b   1.000
_cell.length_c   1.000
_cell.angle_alpha   90.00
_cell.angle_beta   90.00
_cell.angle_gamma   90.00
#
_symmetry.space_group_name_H-M   'P 1'
#
loop_
_entity.id
_entity.type
_entity.pdbx_description
1 polymer ?
#
loop_
_entity_poly.entity_id
_entity_poly.type
_entity_poly.pdbx_seq_one_letter_code
_entity_poly.pdbx_strand_id
1 'polypeptide(L)'
;MYNGIGLQTARGTGTSGYIQTNLAGAKFAKKPEEDNLENDIAKSEFEINREPNVELLMHERKRQIEIRCLELEDKLEDEEINEVEIMTQVSELRAKLLKEFEKGSLDFDGQLNLSSSHVRQMTLKENRARMRKALSIDKAFVDGKCFQEMTKNSL
;
A
#
# COMPACT_ATOMS: atom_id res chain seq x y z
N MET A 1 19.26 10.95 48.50
CA MET A 1 18.38 10.12 47.66
C MET A 1 18.09 10.86 46.36
N TYR A 2 18.29 10.20 45.22
CA TYR A 2 18.05 10.77 43.88
C TYR A 2 17.03 9.88 43.16
N ASN A 3 15.99 10.47 42.57
CA ASN A 3 14.87 9.74 41.93
C ASN A 3 14.22 8.64 42.80
N GLY A 4 14.16 8.83 44.12
CA GLY A 4 13.58 7.82 45.02
C GLY A 4 14.44 6.57 45.24
N ILE A 5 15.67 6.53 44.70
CA ILE A 5 16.54 5.34 44.73
C ILE A 5 17.79 5.63 45.57
N GLY A 6 18.20 4.64 46.36
CA GLY A 6 19.42 4.65 47.16
C GLY A 6 19.25 5.14 48.60
N LEU A 7 20.38 5.46 49.24
CA LEU A 7 20.41 5.87 50.66
C LEU A 7 20.10 7.37 50.84
N GLN A 8 19.56 7.71 52.01
CA GLN A 8 19.34 9.11 52.40
C GLN A 8 20.68 9.80 52.75
N THR A 9 21.58 9.10 53.45
CA THR A 9 22.95 9.53 53.74
C THR A 9 23.90 8.32 53.77
N ALA A 10 25.17 8.52 53.40
CA ALA A 10 26.21 7.48 53.47
C ALA A 10 26.79 7.30 54.89
N ARG A 11 26.52 8.24 55.81
CA ARG A 11 27.00 8.17 57.19
C ARG A 11 26.28 7.04 57.94
N GLY A 12 27.05 6.17 58.58
CA GLY A 12 26.52 5.05 59.39
C GLY A 12 26.27 3.76 58.60
N THR A 13 26.38 3.77 57.27
CA THR A 13 26.21 2.55 56.45
C THR A 13 27.51 1.80 56.19
N GLY A 14 28.65 2.37 56.59
CA GLY A 14 29.97 1.74 56.43
C GLY A 14 30.45 1.60 54.98
N THR A 15 29.82 2.30 54.02
CA THR A 15 30.16 2.27 52.59
C THR A 15 30.26 3.69 52.02
N SER A 16 30.76 3.83 50.79
CA SER A 16 30.88 5.12 50.10
C SER A 16 29.53 5.73 49.68
N GLY A 17 28.43 4.97 49.75
CA GLY A 17 27.11 5.41 49.27
C GLY A 17 26.99 5.47 47.75
N TYR A 18 27.91 4.85 47.00
CA TYR A 18 27.88 4.80 45.55
C TYR A 18 26.76 3.86 45.04
N ILE A 19 25.91 4.37 44.15
CA ILE A 19 24.74 3.64 43.63
C ILE A 19 24.95 3.41 42.13
N GLN A 20 24.89 2.15 41.70
CA GLN A 20 24.93 1.76 40.29
C GLN A 20 23.55 1.38 39.77
N THR A 21 23.32 1.56 38.48
CA THR A 21 22.12 1.05 37.81
C THR A 21 22.25 -0.46 37.61
N ASN A 22 21.15 -1.19 37.78
CA ASN A 22 21.13 -2.62 37.47
C ASN A 22 21.05 -2.81 35.95
N LEU A 23 22.09 -3.39 35.34
CA LEU A 23 22.13 -3.73 33.92
C LEU A 23 21.32 -4.98 33.57
N ALA A 24 21.16 -5.91 34.50
CA ALA A 24 20.38 -7.14 34.34
C ALA A 24 18.91 -6.95 34.74
N GLY A 25 18.59 -5.85 35.42
CA GLY A 25 17.22 -5.45 35.64
C GLY A 25 16.61 -5.13 34.29
N ALA A 26 15.68 -5.98 33.83
CA ALA A 26 14.82 -5.61 32.73
C ALA A 26 14.21 -4.26 33.13
N LYS A 27 14.66 -3.16 32.50
CA LYS A 27 13.88 -1.92 32.46
C LYS A 27 12.50 -2.45 32.12
N PHE A 28 11.50 -2.31 33.01
CA PHE A 28 10.14 -2.79 32.73
C PHE A 28 9.91 -2.45 31.29
N ALA A 29 10.00 -3.47 30.41
CA ALA A 29 9.79 -3.25 29.00
C ALA A 29 8.39 -2.69 29.08
N LYS A 30 8.22 -1.41 28.73
CA LYS A 30 6.89 -0.81 28.68
C LYS A 30 6.08 -1.93 28.06
N LYS A 31 5.17 -2.55 28.83
CA LYS A 31 4.34 -3.61 28.27
C LYS A 31 3.89 -2.94 26.98
N PRO A 32 4.23 -3.49 25.79
CA PRO A 32 3.75 -2.87 24.57
C PRO A 32 2.29 -2.65 24.89
N GLU A 33 1.87 -1.37 24.92
CA GLU A 33 0.53 -1.08 25.35
C GLU A 33 -0.32 -2.08 24.56
N GLU A 34 -1.29 -2.71 25.20
CA GLU A 34 -2.29 -3.50 24.49
C GLU A 34 -3.14 -2.50 23.66
N ASP A 35 -2.47 -1.65 22.88
CA ASP A 35 -2.94 -0.68 21.93
C ASP A 35 -3.51 -1.51 20.81
N ASN A 36 -4.72 -1.96 21.08
CA ASN A 36 -5.71 -2.34 20.11
C ASN A 36 -5.24 -3.33 19.03
N LEU A 37 -4.70 -4.47 19.44
CA LEU A 37 -4.46 -5.59 18.52
C LEU A 37 -5.70 -5.87 17.63
N GLU A 38 -6.90 -5.75 18.20
CA GLU A 38 -8.16 -5.86 17.45
C GLU A 38 -8.34 -4.75 16.39
N ASN A 39 -7.99 -3.50 16.68
CA ASN A 39 -8.05 -2.42 15.70
C ASN A 39 -6.99 -2.61 14.60
N ASP A 40 -5.81 -3.12 14.95
CA ASP A 40 -4.76 -3.42 13.96
C ASP A 40 -5.17 -4.58 13.04
N ILE A 41 -5.78 -5.63 13.59
CA ILE A 41 -6.36 -6.73 12.81
C ILE A 41 -7.45 -6.18 11.89
N ALA A 42 -8.42 -5.43 12.42
CA ALA A 42 -9.51 -4.84 11.64
C ALA A 42 -9.01 -3.92 10.52
N LYS A 43 -7.98 -3.11 10.80
CA LYS A 43 -7.35 -2.25 9.79
C LYS A 43 -6.66 -3.06 8.70
N SER A 44 -5.93 -4.11 9.07
CA SER A 44 -5.25 -4.99 8.11
C SER A 44 -6.25 -5.73 7.21
N GLU A 45 -7.35 -6.24 7.76
CA GLU A 45 -8.42 -6.88 7.01
C GLU A 45 -9.11 -5.90 6.05
N PHE A 46 -9.35 -4.67 6.52
CA PHE A 46 -9.89 -3.61 5.68
C PHE A 46 -8.96 -3.29 4.48
N GLU A 47 -7.66 -3.14 4.72
CA GLU A 47 -6.68 -2.85 3.66
C GLU A 47 -6.58 -3.97 2.62
N ILE A 48 -6.68 -5.24 3.04
CA ILE A 48 -6.63 -6.42 2.17
C ILE A 48 -7.87 -6.55 1.29
N ASN A 49 -9.04 -6.20 1.84
CA ASN A 49 -10.36 -6.36 1.21
C ASN A 49 -10.85 -5.11 0.48
N ARG A 50 -10.12 -3.99 0.59
CA ARG A 50 -10.50 -2.75 -0.09
C ARG A 50 -10.47 -2.91 -1.61
N GLU A 51 -11.59 -2.57 -2.24
CA GLU A 51 -11.71 -2.59 -3.69
C GLU A 51 -10.99 -1.40 -4.35
N PRO A 52 -10.43 -1.59 -5.56
CA PRO A 52 -9.83 -0.50 -6.31
C PRO A 52 -10.90 0.50 -6.78
N ASN A 53 -10.63 1.80 -6.63
CA ASN A 53 -11.52 2.84 -7.16
C ASN A 53 -11.34 2.95 -8.68
N VAL A 54 -12.43 2.74 -9.43
CA VAL A 54 -12.46 2.79 -10.89
C VAL A 54 -12.08 4.17 -11.44
N GLU A 55 -12.51 5.24 -10.77
CA GLU A 55 -12.22 6.62 -11.21
C GLU A 55 -10.71 6.88 -11.20
N LEU A 56 -10.02 6.48 -10.14
CA LEU A 56 -8.57 6.64 -10.02
C LEU A 56 -7.80 5.82 -11.05
N LEU A 57 -8.29 4.61 -11.38
CA LEU A 57 -7.72 3.81 -12.46
C LEU A 57 -7.92 4.49 -13.83
N MET A 58 -9.09 5.08 -14.08
CA MET A 58 -9.35 5.82 -15.31
C MET A 58 -8.45 7.06 -15.43
N HIS A 59 -8.19 7.75 -14.33
CA HIS A 59 -7.24 8.86 -14.30
C HIS A 59 -5.82 8.40 -14.66
N GLU A 60 -5.35 7.29 -14.10
CA GLU A 60 -4.02 6.79 -14.42
C GLU A 60 -3.91 6.37 -15.89
N ARG A 61 -4.97 5.77 -16.47
CA ARG A 61 -4.99 5.46 -17.92
C ARG A 61 -4.95 6.72 -18.78
N LYS A 62 -5.70 7.76 -18.44
CA LYS A 62 -5.63 9.07 -19.13
C LYS A 62 -4.24 9.70 -18.98
N ARG A 63 -3.61 9.56 -17.82
CA ARG A 63 -2.23 10.01 -17.58
C ARG A 63 -1.24 9.32 -18.52
N GLN A 64 -1.43 8.03 -18.82
CA GLN A 64 -0.60 7.33 -19.81
C GLN A 64 -0.75 7.90 -21.22
N ILE A 65 -1.94 8.38 -21.61
CA ILE A 65 -2.14 9.07 -22.89
C ILE A 65 -1.32 10.36 -22.92
N GLU A 66 -1.39 11.16 -21.87
CA GLU A 66 -0.62 12.41 -21.79
C GLU A 66 0.89 12.18 -21.74
N ILE A 67 1.36 11.11 -21.08
CA ILE A 67 2.78 10.72 -21.12
C ILE A 67 3.22 10.45 -22.56
N ARG A 68 2.42 9.72 -23.36
CA ARG A 68 2.75 9.48 -24.78
C ARG A 68 2.74 10.76 -25.62
N CYS A 69 1.87 11.72 -25.28
CA CYS A 69 1.88 13.04 -25.91
C CYS A 69 3.18 13.79 -25.59
N LEU A 70 3.60 13.79 -24.32
CA LEU A 70 4.85 14.41 -23.88
C LEU A 70 6.07 13.74 -24.52
N GLU A 71 6.10 12.40 -24.58
CA GLU A 71 7.17 11.66 -25.27
C GLU A 71 7.28 11.99 -26.76
N LEU A 72 6.19 12.39 -27.42
CA LEU A 72 6.23 12.87 -28.80
C LEU A 72 6.76 14.31 -28.85
N GLU A 73 6.29 15.18 -27.97
CA GLU A 73 6.73 16.56 -27.85
C GLU A 73 8.25 16.63 -27.67
N ASP A 74 8.79 15.90 -26.68
CA ASP A 74 10.23 15.81 -26.41
C ASP A 74 11.03 15.38 -27.67
N LYS A 75 10.52 14.41 -28.44
CA LYS A 75 11.19 13.94 -29.66
C LYS A 75 11.20 14.98 -30.77
N LEU A 76 10.10 15.72 -30.95
CA LEU A 76 10.01 16.72 -32.00
C LEU A 76 10.84 17.97 -31.63
N GLU A 77 10.97 18.28 -30.34
CA GLU A 77 11.88 19.31 -29.83
C GLU A 77 13.35 18.92 -30.07
N ASP A 78 13.72 17.67 -29.79
CA ASP A 78 15.07 17.14 -30.08
C ASP A 78 15.40 17.18 -31.60
N GLU A 79 14.39 17.12 -32.46
CA GLU A 79 14.51 17.24 -33.92
C GLU A 79 14.51 18.71 -34.43
N GLU A 80 14.49 19.69 -33.52
CA GLU A 80 14.45 21.14 -33.82
C GLU A 80 13.28 21.57 -34.73
N ILE A 81 12.13 20.90 -34.61
CA ILE A 81 10.92 21.24 -35.36
C ILE A 81 10.31 22.53 -34.81
N ASN A 82 9.58 23.26 -35.66
CA ASN A 82 8.92 24.51 -35.26
C ASN A 82 7.79 24.24 -34.24
N GLU A 83 7.72 25.02 -33.16
CA GLU A 83 6.73 24.90 -32.08
C GLU A 83 5.28 24.79 -32.58
N VAL A 84 4.92 25.53 -33.64
CA VAL A 84 3.56 25.49 -34.21
C VAL A 84 3.24 24.11 -34.79
N GLU A 85 4.21 23.46 -35.43
CA GLU A 85 4.07 22.12 -36.00
C GLU A 85 4.07 21.04 -34.92
N ILE A 86 4.86 21.23 -33.85
CA ILE A 86 4.84 20.35 -32.68
C ILE A 86 3.44 20.34 -32.05
N MET A 87 2.87 21.53 -31.80
CA MET A 87 1.54 21.66 -31.21
C MET A 87 0.45 20.98 -32.04
N THR A 88 0.48 21.11 -33.38
CA THR A 88 -0.51 20.45 -34.24
C THR A 88 -0.37 18.94 -34.17
N GLN A 89 0.84 18.39 -34.30
CA GLN A 89 1.09 16.95 -34.26
C GLN A 89 0.72 16.33 -32.90
N VAL A 90 1.09 16.98 -31.79
CA VAL A 90 0.73 16.53 -30.44
C VAL A 90 -0.78 16.60 -30.23
N SER A 91 -1.46 17.64 -30.72
CA SER A 91 -2.92 17.75 -30.62
C SER A 91 -3.65 16.64 -31.40
N GLU A 92 -3.13 16.29 -32.58
CA GLU A 92 -3.66 15.19 -33.39
C GLU A 92 -3.45 13.85 -32.69
N LEU A 93 -2.27 13.61 -32.12
CA LEU A 93 -1.98 12.39 -31.38
C LEU A 93 -2.89 12.27 -30.15
N ARG A 94 -3.05 13.35 -29.38
CA ARG A 94 -3.96 13.38 -28.21
C ARG A 94 -5.39 13.01 -28.63
N ALA A 95 -5.90 13.59 -29.71
CA ALA A 95 -7.24 13.30 -30.22
C ALA A 95 -7.39 11.85 -30.72
N LYS A 96 -6.34 11.29 -31.35
CA LYS A 96 -6.32 9.88 -31.80
C LYS A 96 -6.36 8.93 -30.60
N LEU A 97 -5.47 9.11 -29.63
CA LEU A 97 -5.38 8.24 -28.45
C LEU A 97 -6.62 8.32 -27.56
N LEU A 98 -7.22 9.50 -27.39
CA LEU A 98 -8.48 9.63 -26.65
C LEU A 98 -9.63 8.88 -27.34
N LYS A 99 -9.74 8.97 -28.67
CA LYS A 99 -10.76 8.21 -29.42
C LYS A 99 -10.58 6.70 -29.32
N GLU A 100 -9.33 6.23 -29.37
CA GLU A 100 -9.02 4.80 -29.20
C GLU A 100 -9.28 4.32 -27.76
N PHE A 101 -9.01 5.18 -26.77
CA PHE A 101 -9.29 4.92 -25.37
C PHE A 101 -10.80 4.81 -25.11
N GLU A 102 -11.60 5.73 -25.67
CA GLU A 102 -13.07 5.69 -25.58
C GLU A 102 -13.67 4.46 -26.27
N LYS A 103 -13.05 3.98 -27.35
CA LYS A 103 -13.42 2.73 -28.02
C LYS A 103 -13.02 1.47 -27.25
N GLY A 104 -12.18 1.58 -26.22
CA GLY A 104 -11.65 0.46 -25.46
C GLY A 104 -10.64 -0.40 -26.22
N SER A 105 -10.02 0.13 -27.27
CA SER A 105 -8.99 -0.60 -28.04
C SER A 105 -7.58 -0.45 -27.45
N LEU A 106 -7.39 0.48 -26.51
CA LEU A 106 -6.12 0.75 -25.85
C LEU A 106 -6.10 0.17 -24.43
N ASP A 107 -5.26 -0.83 -24.23
CA ASP A 107 -4.97 -1.40 -22.92
C ASP A 107 -3.69 -0.77 -22.33
N PHE A 108 -3.86 0.08 -21.33
CA PHE A 108 -2.75 0.69 -20.58
C PHE A 108 -2.40 -0.06 -19.30
N ASP A 109 -3.12 -1.12 -18.96
CA ASP A 109 -3.05 -1.77 -17.64
C ASP A 109 -1.65 -2.31 -17.31
N GLY A 110 -0.87 -2.74 -18.32
CA GLY A 110 0.52 -3.17 -18.14
C GLY A 110 1.53 -2.05 -17.92
N GLN A 111 1.18 -0.80 -18.26
CA GLN A 111 2.02 0.39 -18.10
C GLN A 111 1.71 1.15 -16.80
N LEU A 112 0.69 0.73 -16.04
CA LEU A 112 0.31 1.38 -14.79
C LEU A 112 1.35 1.16 -13.70
N ASN A 113 1.55 2.18 -12.86
CA ASN A 113 2.50 2.12 -11.76
C ASN A 113 1.99 1.19 -10.63
N LEU A 114 2.64 0.04 -10.47
CA LEU A 114 2.36 -0.94 -9.42
C LEU A 114 2.56 -0.42 -7.98
N SER A 115 3.30 0.68 -7.82
CA SER A 115 3.44 1.37 -6.52
C SER A 115 2.11 2.02 -6.07
N SER A 116 1.23 2.37 -7.02
CA SER A 116 -0.09 2.93 -6.71
C SER A 116 -0.97 1.89 -6.02
N SER A 117 -1.56 2.27 -4.88
CA SER A 117 -2.38 1.38 -4.05
C SER A 117 -3.54 0.75 -4.83
N HIS A 118 -4.24 1.52 -5.65
CA HIS A 118 -5.38 1.00 -6.42
C HIS A 118 -4.98 0.10 -7.58
N VAL A 119 -3.87 0.40 -8.25
CA VAL A 119 -3.30 -0.47 -9.30
C VAL A 119 -2.87 -1.80 -8.68
N ARG A 120 -2.22 -1.75 -7.51
CA ARG A 120 -1.85 -2.95 -6.74
C ARG A 120 -3.09 -3.76 -6.33
N GLN A 121 -4.16 -3.12 -5.86
CA GLN A 121 -5.40 -3.79 -5.51
C GLN A 121 -6.08 -4.45 -6.73
N MET A 122 -6.12 -3.75 -7.87
CA MET A 122 -6.65 -4.30 -9.12
C MET A 122 -5.88 -5.55 -9.56
N THR A 123 -4.55 -5.46 -9.62
CA THR A 123 -3.69 -6.60 -10.00
C THR A 123 -3.80 -7.75 -9.00
N LEU A 124 -3.87 -7.47 -7.70
CA LEU A 124 -4.14 -8.50 -6.67
C LEU A 124 -5.51 -9.16 -6.87
N LYS A 125 -6.57 -8.40 -7.20
CA LYS A 125 -7.91 -8.92 -7.47
C LYS A 125 -7.91 -9.85 -8.68
N GLU A 126 -7.24 -9.46 -9.77
CA GLU A 126 -7.08 -10.29 -10.96
C GLU A 126 -6.28 -11.57 -10.66
N ASN A 127 -5.16 -11.45 -9.95
CA ASN A 127 -4.33 -12.59 -9.57
C ASN A 127 -5.09 -13.56 -8.66
N ARG A 128 -5.85 -13.06 -7.67
CA ARG A 128 -6.71 -13.89 -6.82
C ARG A 128 -7.79 -14.60 -7.63
N ALA A 129 -8.43 -13.92 -8.59
CA ALA A 129 -9.42 -14.53 -9.47
C ALA A 129 -8.79 -15.64 -10.35
N ARG A 130 -7.59 -15.40 -10.87
CA ARG A 130 -6.81 -16.40 -11.63
C ARG A 130 -6.46 -17.61 -10.78
N MET A 131 -5.98 -17.41 -9.56
CA MET A 131 -5.65 -18.48 -8.60
C MET A 131 -6.90 -19.27 -8.19
N ARG A 132 -8.02 -18.59 -7.93
CA ARG A 132 -9.31 -19.23 -7.59
C ARG A 132 -9.75 -20.19 -8.69
N LYS A 133 -9.66 -19.74 -9.95
CA LYS A 133 -9.96 -20.56 -11.13
C LYS A 133 -9.01 -21.76 -11.26
N ALA A 134 -7.72 -21.55 -11.04
CA ALA A 134 -6.71 -22.61 -11.12
C ALA A 134 -6.90 -23.69 -10.05
N LEU A 135 -7.32 -23.30 -8.85
CA LEU A 135 -7.62 -24.21 -7.73
C LEU A 135 -9.03 -24.82 -7.80
N SER A 136 -9.78 -24.59 -8.88
CA SER A 136 -11.17 -25.06 -9.03
C SER A 136 -12.10 -24.65 -7.87
N ILE A 137 -11.82 -23.53 -7.23
CA ILE A 137 -12.66 -22.97 -6.18
C ILE A 137 -13.87 -22.30 -6.85
N ASP A 138 -15.07 -22.66 -6.40
CA ASP A 138 -16.31 -22.11 -6.94
C ASP A 138 -16.42 -20.59 -6.70
N LYS A 139 -17.12 -19.89 -7.60
CA LYS A 139 -17.41 -18.46 -7.47
C LYS A 139 -18.34 -18.16 -6.29
N ALA A 140 -19.19 -19.11 -5.91
CA ALA A 140 -20.07 -19.00 -4.74
C ALA A 140 -19.34 -19.26 -3.41
N PHE A 141 -18.07 -19.68 -3.46
CA PHE A 141 -17.26 -19.89 -2.27
C PHE A 141 -17.01 -18.56 -1.55
N VAL A 142 -17.44 -18.48 -0.30
CA VAL A 142 -17.24 -17.30 0.56
C VAL A 142 -16.07 -17.59 1.48
N ASP A 143 -15.07 -16.72 1.41
CA ASP A 143 -13.87 -16.84 2.23
C ASP A 143 -14.25 -16.83 3.73
N GLY A 144 -13.62 -17.71 4.53
CA GLY A 144 -13.90 -17.86 5.96
C GLY A 144 -15.02 -18.85 6.34
N LYS A 145 -15.87 -19.31 5.39
CA LYS A 145 -16.91 -20.32 5.69
C LYS A 145 -16.36 -21.63 6.23
N CYS A 146 -15.15 -22.03 5.83
CA CYS A 146 -14.52 -23.27 6.29
C CYS A 146 -14.30 -23.33 7.82
N PHE A 147 -14.13 -22.18 8.49
CA PHE A 147 -13.91 -22.14 9.94
C PHE A 147 -15.22 -22.10 10.75
N GLN A 148 -16.35 -21.75 10.12
CA GLN A 148 -17.65 -21.72 10.79
C GLN A 148 -18.17 -23.11 11.15
N GLU A 149 -17.71 -24.15 10.46
CA GLU A 149 -18.05 -25.54 10.78
C GLU A 149 -17.28 -26.04 12.01
N MET A 150 -16.07 -25.52 12.25
CA MET A 150 -15.23 -25.92 13.40
C MET A 150 -15.80 -25.39 14.72
N THR A 151 -16.37 -24.18 14.74
CA THR A 151 -16.96 -23.59 15.95
C THR A 151 -18.30 -24.22 16.35
N LYS A 152 -19.01 -24.86 15.41
CA LYS A 152 -20.26 -25.57 15.69
C LYS A 152 -20.05 -26.91 16.41
N ASN A 153 -18.89 -27.54 16.22
CA ASN A 153 -18.56 -28.84 16.84
C ASN A 153 -17.87 -28.71 18.22
N SER A 154 -17.65 -27.49 18.71
CA SER A 154 -17.04 -27.22 20.02
C SER A 154 -18.06 -26.85 21.11
N LEU A 155 -19.34 -27.15 20.90
CA LEU A 155 -20.44 -27.09 21.86
C LEU A 155 -21.12 -28.45 21.95
#